data_AF-A0A815NBT4-F1
#
_entry.id   AF-A0A815NBT4-F1
#
_cell.length_a   1.000
_cell.length_b   1.000
_cell.length_c   1.000
_cell.angle_alpha   90.00
_cell.angle_beta   90.00
_cell.angle_gamma   90.00
#
_symmetry.space_group_name_H-M   'P 1'
#
loop_
_entity.id
_entity.type
_entity.pdbx_description
1 polymer ?
#
loop_
_entity_poly.entity_id
_entity_poly.type
_entity_poly.pdbx_seq_one_letter_code
_entity_poly.pdbx_strand_id
1 'polypeptide(L)'
;LDIRSNNIKGDGLCSIADAVKFNSALTELFIWGNVFEERACLAIENLLTIHRFEPEHVDVTPYRVDARTYLAESPNTLDKYAYWKQVEPFLRIQPAVDRISLTERT
;
A
#
# COMPACT_ATOMS: atom_id res chain seq x y z
N LEU A 1 8.10 7.23 6.51
CA LEU A 1 8.82 6.25 7.36
C LEU A 1 9.25 5.14 6.43
N ASP A 2 10.56 5.00 6.21
CA ASP A 2 11.11 3.93 5.38
C ASP A 2 11.84 2.94 6.29
N ILE A 3 11.29 1.74 6.36
CA ILE A 3 11.82 0.61 7.13
C ILE A 3 11.82 -0.67 6.28
N ARG A 4 11.96 -0.53 4.96
CA ARG A 4 12.05 -1.67 4.04
C ARG A 4 13.19 -2.61 4.41
N SER A 5 12.97 -3.92 4.24
CA SER A 5 14.01 -4.95 4.37
C SER A 5 14.74 -5.01 5.73
N ASN A 6 14.02 -4.78 6.85
CA ASN A 6 14.60 -4.76 8.21
C ASN A 6 14.33 -6.01 9.05
N ASN A 7 13.77 -7.08 8.45
CA ASN A 7 13.43 -8.33 9.15
C ASN A 7 12.53 -8.11 10.39
N ILE A 8 11.70 -7.08 10.37
CA ILE A 8 10.71 -6.81 11.42
C ILE A 8 9.62 -7.88 11.33
N LYS A 9 9.24 -8.44 12.48
CA LYS A 9 8.27 -9.54 12.61
C LYS A 9 6.87 -9.05 13.01
N GLY A 10 5.94 -10.00 13.12
CA GLY A 10 4.52 -9.75 13.35
C GLY A 10 4.21 -8.68 14.39
N ASP A 11 4.71 -8.82 15.63
CA ASP A 11 4.41 -7.88 16.72
C ASP A 11 4.98 -6.47 16.48
N GLY A 12 6.15 -6.38 15.85
CA GLY A 12 6.76 -5.10 15.49
C GLY A 12 5.93 -4.35 14.45
N LEU A 13 5.50 -5.05 13.41
CA LEU A 13 4.64 -4.48 12.37
C LEU A 13 3.25 -4.10 12.91
N CYS A 14 2.67 -4.90 13.81
CA CYS A 14 1.42 -4.55 14.50
C CYS A 14 1.58 -3.24 15.29
N SER A 15 2.66 -3.14 16.07
CA SER A 15 2.95 -1.94 16.88
C SER A 15 3.17 -0.70 16.02
N ILE A 16 3.83 -0.85 14.87
CA ILE A 16 3.98 0.22 13.88
C ILE A 16 2.62 0.62 13.32
N ALA A 17 1.77 -0.33 12.92
CA ALA A 17 0.44 -0.02 12.40
C ALA A 17 -0.39 0.79 13.39
N ASP A 18 -0.38 0.40 14.66
CA ASP A 18 -1.07 1.11 15.75
C ASP A 18 -0.49 2.51 15.98
N ALA A 19 0.83 2.65 16.04
CA ALA A 19 1.48 3.95 16.23
C ALA A 19 1.20 4.91 15.06
N VAL A 20 1.26 4.39 13.84
CA VAL A 20 1.06 5.15 12.61
C VAL A 20 -0.39 5.60 12.45
N LYS A 21 -1.35 4.80 12.91
CA LYS A 21 -2.77 5.14 12.89
C LYS A 21 -3.09 6.47 13.60
N PHE A 22 -2.39 6.79 14.69
CA PHE A 22 -2.62 8.00 15.49
C PHE A 22 -1.66 9.15 15.17
N ASN A 23 -0.53 8.85 14.54
CA ASN A 23 0.40 9.89 14.13
C ASN A 23 -0.17 10.60 12.89
N SER A 24 -0.45 11.90 12.95
CA SER A 24 -0.94 12.71 11.81
C SER A 24 0.16 13.36 10.98
N ALA A 25 1.37 13.48 11.53
CA ALA A 25 2.51 14.10 10.86
C ALA A 25 3.16 13.19 9.81
N LEU A 26 3.06 11.87 9.98
CA LEU A 26 3.70 10.91 9.08
C LEU A 26 2.96 10.81 7.74
N THR A 27 3.52 11.25 6.62
CA THR A 27 2.79 11.25 5.32
C THR A 27 3.00 9.99 4.48
N GLU A 28 4.04 9.21 4.79
CA GLU A 28 4.49 8.08 3.97
C GLU A 28 4.88 6.87 4.83
N LEU A 29 4.65 5.67 4.33
CA LEU A 29 4.95 4.40 5.00
C LEU A 29 5.46 3.35 4.00
N PHE A 30 6.76 3.05 4.07
CA PHE A 30 7.42 2.03 3.25
C PHE A 30 7.94 0.89 4.13
N ILE A 31 7.32 -0.28 4.02
CA ILE A 31 7.55 -1.43 4.90
C ILE A 31 7.83 -2.75 4.16
N TRP A 32 7.86 -2.74 2.83
CA TRP A 32 8.11 -3.94 2.03
C TRP A 32 9.42 -4.65 2.41
N GLY A 33 9.48 -5.97 2.24
CA GLY A 33 10.67 -6.78 2.58
C GLY A 33 10.83 -7.11 4.07
N ASN A 34 9.79 -6.88 4.89
CA ASN A 34 9.73 -7.38 6.26
C ASN A 34 8.97 -8.72 6.35
N VAL A 35 8.87 -9.29 7.55
CA VAL A 35 8.19 -10.57 7.77
C VAL A 35 6.71 -10.32 8.04
N PHE A 36 5.89 -10.54 7.01
CA PHE A 36 4.45 -10.33 7.05
C PHE A 36 3.70 -11.58 7.55
N GLU A 37 3.65 -11.73 8.86
CA GLU A 37 2.76 -12.71 9.51
C GLU A 37 1.30 -12.29 9.36
N GLU A 38 0.37 -13.25 9.43
CA GLU A 38 -1.06 -13.02 9.23
C GLU A 38 -1.63 -11.87 10.08
N ARG A 39 -1.22 -11.77 11.35
CA ARG A 39 -1.64 -10.68 12.25
C ARG A 39 -1.16 -9.31 11.76
N ALA A 40 0.06 -9.22 11.26
CA ALA A 40 0.60 -7.99 10.70
C ALA A 40 -0.10 -7.62 9.39
N CYS A 41 -0.37 -8.59 8.51
CA CYS A 41 -1.14 -8.36 7.29
C CYS A 41 -2.51 -7.75 7.61
N LEU A 42 -3.23 -8.29 8.59
CA LEU A 42 -4.53 -7.76 9.02
C LEU A 42 -4.41 -6.36 9.65
N ALA A 43 -3.41 -6.13 10.48
CA ALA A 43 -3.17 -4.81 11.10
C ALA A 43 -2.91 -3.73 10.04
N ILE A 44 -2.09 -4.05 9.03
CA ILE A 44 -1.80 -3.16 7.92
C ILE A 44 -3.02 -2.99 6.99
N GLU A 45 -3.78 -4.05 6.69
CA GLU A 45 -5.03 -3.94 5.93
C GLU A 45 -6.01 -2.96 6.60
N ASN A 46 -6.17 -3.05 7.92
CA ASN A 46 -7.01 -2.13 8.68
C ASN A 46 -6.49 -0.69 8.62
N LEU A 47 -5.16 -0.50 8.70
CA LEU A 47 -4.52 0.82 8.56
C LEU A 47 -4.74 1.42 7.17
N LEU A 48 -4.72 0.63 6.11
CA LEU A 48 -4.90 1.13 4.74
C LEU A 48 -6.38 1.39 4.41
N THR A 49 -7.29 0.64 5.03
CA THR A 49 -8.74 0.83 4.88
C THR A 49 -9.23 2.17 5.45
N ILE A 50 -8.51 2.76 6.41
CA ILE A 50 -8.85 4.11 6.92
C ILE A 50 -8.41 5.24 5.98
N HIS A 51 -7.81 4.92 4.83
CA HIS A 51 -7.42 5.87 3.77
C HIS A 51 -6.61 7.07 4.28
N ARG A 52 -5.71 6.81 5.23
CA ARG A 52 -4.84 7.83 5.87
C ARG A 52 -3.56 8.12 5.06
N PHE A 53 -3.33 7.37 3.99
CA PHE A 53 -2.20 7.56 3.09
C PHE A 53 -2.71 7.60 1.66
N GLU A 54 -2.10 8.46 0.85
CA GLU A 54 -2.26 8.40 -0.60
C GLU A 54 -1.64 7.09 -1.12
N PRO A 55 -2.21 6.45 -2.15
CA PRO A 55 -1.71 5.18 -2.69
C PRO A 55 -0.24 5.20 -3.13
N GLU A 56 0.30 6.37 -3.48
CA GLU A 56 1.70 6.56 -3.90
C GLU A 56 2.67 6.61 -2.70
N HIS A 57 2.15 6.83 -1.50
CA HIS A 57 2.93 7.00 -0.27
C HIS A 57 3.00 5.71 0.57
N VAL A 58 2.61 4.57 -0.02
CA VAL A 58 2.65 3.24 0.59
C VAL A 58 3.15 2.21 -0.42
N ASP A 59 4.10 1.36 -0.01
CA ASP A 59 4.71 0.32 -0.88
C ASP A 59 4.05 -1.07 -0.76
N VAL A 60 2.91 -1.17 -0.07
CA VAL A 60 2.19 -2.43 0.14
C VAL A 60 0.71 -2.32 -0.19
N THR A 61 0.17 -3.38 -0.78
CA THR A 61 -1.27 -3.55 -1.09
C THR A 61 -1.78 -4.86 -0.48
N PRO A 62 -2.85 -4.83 0.33
CA PRO A 62 -3.48 -6.05 0.84
C PRO A 62 -4.18 -6.87 -0.26
N TYR A 63 -4.05 -8.18 -0.21
CA TYR A 63 -4.81 -9.12 -1.04
C TYR A 63 -5.19 -10.37 -0.24
N ARG A 64 -6.21 -11.10 -0.71
CA ARG A 64 -6.74 -12.27 -0.01
C ARG A 64 -6.57 -13.55 -0.83
N VAL A 65 -6.13 -14.62 -0.18
CA VAL A 65 -6.05 -15.98 -0.74
C VAL A 65 -6.55 -16.95 0.32
N ASP A 66 -7.52 -17.80 -0.02
CA ASP A 66 -8.09 -18.81 0.89
C ASP A 66 -8.48 -18.26 2.27
N ALA A 67 -9.20 -17.14 2.29
CA ALA A 67 -9.63 -16.41 3.49
C ALA A 67 -8.50 -15.82 4.37
N ARG A 68 -7.23 -15.88 3.93
CA ARG A 68 -6.09 -15.24 4.59
C ARG A 68 -5.70 -13.95 3.88
N THR A 69 -5.37 -12.92 4.66
CA THR A 69 -4.85 -11.65 4.15
C THR A 69 -3.34 -11.71 4.03
N TYR A 70 -2.82 -11.23 2.91
CA TYR A 70 -1.40 -11.07 2.60
C TYR A 70 -1.14 -9.65 2.12
N LEU A 71 0.13 -9.26 2.09
CA LEU A 71 0.58 -7.98 1.52
C LEU A 71 1.44 -8.26 0.28
N ALA A 72 1.12 -7.58 -0.81
CA ALA A 72 1.93 -7.55 -2.02
C ALA A 72 2.65 -6.21 -2.11
N GLU A 73 3.79 -6.18 -2.79
CA GLU A 73 4.47 -4.93 -3.11
C GLU A 73 3.59 -4.12 -4.07
N SER A 74 3.32 -2.86 -3.72
CA SER A 74 2.64 -1.95 -4.61
C SER A 74 3.57 -1.59 -5.78
N PRO A 75 3.10 -1.62 -7.03
CA PRO A 75 3.89 -1.15 -8.16
C PRO A 75 4.15 0.36 -8.11
N ASN A 76 3.37 1.10 -7.31
CA ASN A 76 3.38 2.56 -7.19
C ASN A 76 4.54 3.15 -6.39
N THR A 77 5.42 2.32 -5.81
CA THR A 77 6.62 2.81 -5.14
C THR A 77 7.46 3.61 -6.15
N LEU A 78 7.83 4.84 -5.79
CA LEU A 78 8.45 5.84 -6.67
C LEU A 78 9.61 5.28 -7.52
N ASP A 79 10.37 4.32 -6.98
CA ASP A 79 11.48 3.65 -7.66
C ASP A 79 11.04 2.81 -8.89
N LYS A 80 9.88 2.14 -8.82
CA LYS A 80 9.35 1.33 -9.92
C LYS A 80 8.62 2.20 -10.93
N TYR A 81 7.77 3.14 -10.52
CA TYR A 81 7.07 4.04 -11.46
C TYR A 81 8.04 4.88 -12.31
N ALA A 82 9.19 5.29 -11.77
CA ALA A 82 10.23 5.98 -12.53
C ALA A 82 10.83 5.09 -13.63
N TYR A 83 10.96 3.78 -13.38
CA TYR A 83 11.42 2.82 -14.37
C TYR A 83 10.39 2.66 -15.51
N TRP A 84 9.11 2.45 -15.19
CA TRP A 84 8.04 2.28 -16.20
C TRP A 84 7.74 3.55 -16.99
N LYS A 85 7.86 4.75 -16.40
CA LYS A 85 7.67 6.02 -17.14
C LYS A 85 8.77 6.32 -18.16
N GLN A 86 9.99 5.83 -17.95
CA GLN A 86 11.10 6.04 -18.90
C GLN A 86 11.05 5.10 -20.11
N VAL A 87 10.40 3.93 -19.97
CA VAL A 87 10.28 2.93 -21.04
C VAL A 87 9.00 3.04 -21.88
N GLU A 88 8.09 3.96 -21.55
CA GLU A 88 6.77 4.06 -22.18
C GLU A 88 6.60 5.29 -23.10
N PRO A 89 7.10 5.26 -24.36
CA PRO A 89 6.46 5.99 -25.45
C PRO A 89 5.40 5.16 -26.19
N PHE A 90 5.21 3.86 -25.91
CA PHE A 90 4.48 2.98 -26.85
C PHE A 90 3.41 2.02 -26.29
N LEU A 91 3.17 1.88 -24.98
CA LEU A 91 2.12 1.01 -24.45
C LEU A 91 1.17 1.78 -23.52
N ARG A 92 0.14 2.39 -24.11
CA ARG A 92 -1.00 2.94 -23.38
C ARG A 92 -1.85 1.80 -22.82
N ILE A 93 -1.50 1.28 -21.64
CA ILE A 93 -2.46 0.59 -20.78
C ILE A 93 -3.06 1.68 -19.88
N GLN A 94 -4.32 2.05 -20.12
CA GLN A 94 -5.07 2.88 -19.18
C GLN A 94 -5.27 2.07 -17.88
N PRO A 95 -4.92 2.61 -16.69
CA PRO A 95 -5.44 2.07 -15.46
C PRO A 95 -6.96 2.26 -15.46
N ALA A 96 -7.68 1.15 -15.63
CA ALA A 96 -9.10 1.04 -15.30
C ALA A 96 -9.23 1.36 -13.79
N VAL A 97 -10.15 2.17 -13.28
CA VAL A 97 -11.42 2.68 -13.78
C VAL A 97 -11.64 4.05 -13.16
N ASP A 98 -12.11 4.99 -13.97
CA ASP A 98 -12.71 6.24 -13.54
C ASP A 98 -13.74 6.02 -12.42
N ARG A 99 -13.55 6.73 -11.32
CA ARG A 99 -14.59 7.55 -10.68
C ARG A 99 -16.02 7.17 -11.12
N ILE A 100 -16.72 6.35 -10.34
CA ILE A 100 -18.18 6.25 -10.46
C ILE A 100 -18.76 7.58 -9.99
N SER A 101 -18.83 8.54 -10.90
CA SER A 101 -19.59 9.77 -10.78
C SER A 101 -19.89 10.22 -12.20
N LEU A 102 -21.14 10.66 -12.43
CA LEU A 102 -21.80 10.95 -13.71
C LEU A 102 -22.49 9.67 -14.24
N THR A 103 -23.82 9.54 -14.26
CA THR A 103 -24.94 10.48 -14.39
C THR A 103 -26.20 9.71 -13.94
N GLU A 104 -27.19 10.29 -13.27
CA GLU A 104 -28.30 10.98 -13.95
C GLU A 104 -28.98 11.99 -13.02
N ARG A 105 -28.80 13.28 -13.33
CA ARG A 105 -29.80 14.32 -13.13
C ARG A 105 -30.17 14.85 -14.51
N THR A 106 -31.34 14.44 -15.00
CA THR A 106 -32.33 15.27 -15.70
C THR A 106 -33.65 14.53 -15.68
#